data_AF-A0A2D9EYX9-F1
#
_entry.id   AF-A0A2D9EYX9-F1
#
_cell.length_a   1.000
_cell.length_b   1.000
_cell.length_c   1.000
_cell.angle_alpha   90.00
_cell.angle_beta   90.00
_cell.angle_gamma   90.00
#
_symmetry.space_group_name_H-M   'P 1'
#
loop_
_entity.id
_entity.type
_entity.pdbx_description
1 polymer ?
#
loop_
_entity_poly.entity_id
_entity_poly.type
_entity_poly.pdbx_seq_one_letter_code
_entity_poly.pdbx_strand_id
1 'polypeptide(L)'
;GLKSAGGHVLVTARTPPARWNIGLADLASRLKGSPVAEITAPDDALLAALLVKHFSDRQMKVDAEVVAYLVPRMDRTFRAAADLVAAIDAEALALKRGVTVPLARAVLERG
;
A
#
# COMPACT_ATOMS: atom_id res chain seq x y z
N GLY A 1 -17.73 3.45 32.09
CA GLY A 1 -16.89 2.39 31.47
C GLY A 1 -17.75 1.57 30.53
N LEU A 2 -17.31 1.30 29.30
CA LEU A 2 -18.14 0.67 28.26
C LEU A 2 -18.12 -0.78 28.65
N LYS A 3 -19.08 -1.19 29.46
CA LYS A 3 -19.39 -2.60 29.59
C LYS A 3 -20.19 -2.95 28.35
N SER A 4 -19.51 -3.56 27.39
CA SER A 4 -20.10 -4.02 26.14
C SER A 4 -20.82 -5.34 26.35
N ALA A 5 -21.99 -5.48 25.73
CA ALA A 5 -22.50 -6.76 25.30
C ALA A 5 -21.52 -7.36 24.27
N GLY A 6 -20.52 -8.13 24.71
CA GLY A 6 -19.78 -9.15 23.92
C GLY A 6 -19.17 -8.84 22.54
N GLY A 7 -19.08 -7.60 22.05
CA GLY A 7 -18.63 -7.28 20.68
C GLY A 7 -17.25 -6.60 20.57
N HIS A 8 -16.65 -6.68 19.38
CA HIS A 8 -15.41 -5.98 19.01
C HIS A 8 -15.70 -4.85 18.00
N VAL A 9 -14.90 -3.78 18.05
CA VAL A 9 -14.98 -2.65 17.11
C VAL A 9 -13.59 -2.36 16.54
N LEU A 10 -13.49 -2.21 15.22
CA LEU A 10 -12.31 -1.70 14.53
C LEU A 10 -12.66 -0.34 13.93
N VAL A 11 -11.81 0.67 14.19
CA VAL A 11 -11.97 2.03 13.66
C VAL A 11 -10.72 2.41 12.88
N THR A 12 -10.89 2.95 11.68
CA THR A 12 -9.80 3.49 10.86
C THR A 12 -9.91 5.01 10.78
N ALA A 13 -8.77 5.70 10.79
CA ALA A 13 -8.70 7.15 10.69
C ALA A 13 -7.34 7.60 10.18
N ARG A 14 -7.27 8.85 9.70
CA ARG A 14 -6.01 9.48 9.27
C ARG A 14 -5.18 10.04 10.42
N THR A 15 -5.76 10.20 11.59
CA THR A 15 -5.07 10.68 12.80
C THR A 15 -5.45 9.82 14.00
N PRO A 16 -4.54 9.66 14.99
CA PRO A 16 -4.84 8.86 16.17
C PRO A 16 -5.95 9.49 17.02
N PRO A 17 -6.76 8.69 17.75
CA PRO A 17 -7.88 9.19 18.57
C PRO A 17 -7.49 10.26 19.59
N ALA A 18 -6.24 10.27 20.05
CA ALA A 18 -5.70 11.29 20.94
C ALA A 18 -5.78 12.71 20.36
N ARG A 19 -5.82 12.86 19.03
CA ARG A 19 -5.92 14.15 18.31
C ARG A 19 -7.34 14.53 17.91
N TRP A 20 -8.36 13.72 18.24
CA TRP A 20 -9.74 14.02 17.84
C TRP A 20 -10.40 14.96 18.84
N ASN A 21 -11.18 15.92 18.33
CA ASN A 21 -12.02 16.77 19.16
C ASN A 21 -13.36 16.06 19.46
N ILE A 22 -13.37 15.21 20.48
CA ILE A 22 -14.56 14.44 20.88
C ILE A 22 -15.23 15.14 22.07
N GLY A 23 -16.43 15.69 21.85
CA GLY A 23 -17.18 16.40 22.90
C GLY A 23 -17.74 15.48 24.00
N LEU A 24 -17.96 14.20 23.72
CA LEU A 24 -18.48 13.24 24.69
C LEU A 24 -17.34 12.59 25.49
N ALA A 25 -17.19 12.99 26.75
CA ALA A 25 -16.07 12.59 27.61
C ALA A 25 -15.89 11.06 27.75
N ASP A 26 -17.00 10.31 27.91
CA ASP A 26 -16.94 8.85 28.07
C ASP A 26 -16.50 8.14 26.78
N LEU A 27 -16.90 8.64 25.61
CA LEU A 27 -16.42 8.15 24.32
C LEU A 27 -14.94 8.50 24.10
N ALA A 28 -14.55 9.73 24.43
CA ALA A 28 -13.17 10.18 24.34
C ALA A 28 -12.23 9.30 25.18
N SER A 29 -12.63 8.97 26.42
CA SER A 29 -11.88 8.08 27.30
C SER A 29 -11.74 6.66 26.71
N ARG A 30 -12.81 6.10 26.15
CA ARG A 30 -12.78 4.76 25.53
C ARG A 30 -11.83 4.68 24.34
N LEU A 31 -11.94 5.64 23.42
CA LEU A 31 -11.13 5.65 22.20
C LEU A 31 -9.65 5.93 22.51
N LYS A 32 -9.36 6.80 23.48
CA LYS A 32 -7.98 7.06 23.94
C LYS A 32 -7.36 5.86 24.67
N GLY A 33 -8.18 5.05 25.35
CA GLY A 33 -7.73 3.83 26.03
C GLY A 33 -7.69 2.57 25.14
N SER A 34 -8.08 2.67 23.87
CA SER A 34 -8.08 1.55 22.93
C SER A 34 -6.70 1.37 22.28
N PRO A 35 -6.29 0.14 21.92
CA PRO A 35 -5.06 -0.08 21.17
C PRO A 35 -5.05 0.69 19.84
N VAL A 36 -3.90 1.29 19.51
CA VAL A 36 -3.69 2.02 18.25
C VAL A 36 -2.57 1.36 17.48
N ALA A 37 -2.86 0.95 16.25
CA ALA A 37 -1.87 0.51 15.27
C ALA A 37 -1.76 1.58 14.18
N GLU A 38 -0.54 2.02 13.88
CA GLU A 38 -0.28 3.00 12.83
C GLU A 38 0.19 2.28 11.57
N ILE A 39 -0.37 2.68 10.42
CA ILE A 39 0.09 2.25 9.10
C ILE A 39 0.89 3.41 8.52
N THR A 40 2.20 3.25 8.45
CA THR A 40 3.11 4.23 7.84
C THR A 40 3.21 4.01 6.34
N ALA A 41 3.85 4.95 5.64
CA ALA A 41 4.28 4.70 4.27
C ALA A 41 5.17 3.45 4.21
N PRO A 42 5.10 2.66 3.12
CA PRO A 42 5.94 1.49 2.96
C PRO A 42 7.41 1.91 2.80
N ASP A 43 8.30 1.14 3.44
CA ASP A 43 9.73 1.23 3.17
C ASP A 43 10.10 0.50 1.87
N ASP A 44 11.35 0.62 1.45
CA ASP A 44 11.83 0.05 0.20
C ASP A 44 11.71 -1.49 0.16
N ALA A 45 11.85 -2.16 1.32
CA ALA A 45 11.71 -3.61 1.42
C ALA A 45 10.24 -4.05 1.24
N LEU A 46 9.31 -3.34 1.87
CA LEU A 46 7.88 -3.57 1.70
C LEU A 46 7.42 -3.21 0.29
N LEU A 47 7.93 -2.14 -0.31
CA LEU A 47 7.67 -1.80 -1.71
C LEU A 47 8.13 -2.92 -2.65
N ALA A 48 9.34 -3.45 -2.46
CA ALA A 48 9.82 -4.58 -3.26
C ALA A 48 8.91 -5.81 -3.12
N ALA A 49 8.51 -6.15 -1.90
CA ALA A 49 7.59 -7.26 -1.64
C ALA A 49 6.20 -7.03 -2.27
N LEU A 50 5.67 -5.80 -2.20
CA LEU A 50 4.40 -5.43 -2.84
C LEU A 50 4.49 -5.55 -4.36
N LEU A 51 5.56 -5.05 -4.99
CA LEU A 51 5.75 -5.19 -6.44
C LEU A 51 5.77 -6.67 -6.85
N VAL A 52 6.59 -7.50 -6.18
CA VAL A 52 6.65 -8.95 -6.45
C VAL A 52 5.28 -9.60 -6.28
N LYS A 53 4.57 -9.28 -5.19
CA LYS A 53 3.22 -9.79 -4.93
C LYS A 53 2.23 -9.36 -6.02
N HIS A 54 2.22 -8.10 -6.41
CA HIS A 54 1.32 -7.59 -7.44
C HIS A 54 1.59 -8.19 -8.83
N PHE A 55 2.85 -8.40 -9.20
CA PHE A 55 3.19 -9.15 -10.42
C PHE A 55 2.73 -10.61 -10.33
N SER A 56 2.97 -11.26 -9.19
CA SER A 56 2.58 -12.65 -8.94
C SER A 56 1.06 -12.85 -9.00
N ASP A 57 0.28 -11.94 -8.42
CA ASP A 57 -1.19 -11.98 -8.47
C ASP A 57 -1.72 -11.93 -9.91
N ARG A 58 -0.96 -11.30 -10.82
CA ARG A 58 -1.24 -11.22 -12.26
C ARG A 58 -0.59 -12.36 -13.06
N GLN A 59 0.00 -13.34 -12.37
CA GLN A 59 0.71 -14.47 -12.98
C GLN A 59 1.87 -14.05 -13.88
N MET A 60 2.42 -12.85 -13.66
CA MET A 60 3.57 -12.33 -14.39
C MET A 60 4.87 -12.72 -13.69
N LYS A 61 5.82 -13.25 -14.44
CA LYS A 61 7.20 -13.40 -13.95
C LYS A 61 7.90 -12.05 -14.05
N VAL A 62 8.56 -11.66 -12.97
CA VAL A 62 9.37 -10.43 -12.90
C VAL A 62 10.76 -10.78 -12.40
N ASP A 63 11.77 -10.27 -13.09
CA ASP A 63 13.16 -10.43 -12.67
C ASP A 63 13.49 -9.42 -11.55
N ALA A 64 14.38 -9.82 -10.64
CA ALA A 64 14.80 -9.01 -9.51
C ALA A 64 15.36 -7.63 -9.93
N GLU A 65 16.00 -7.55 -11.10
CA GLU A 65 16.52 -6.31 -11.66
C GLU A 65 15.42 -5.28 -11.96
N VAL A 66 14.24 -5.73 -12.41
CA VAL A 66 13.10 -4.83 -12.66
C VAL A 66 12.59 -4.26 -11.34
N VAL A 67 12.46 -5.10 -10.31
CA VAL A 67 12.04 -4.65 -8.97
C VAL A 67 13.05 -3.64 -8.41
N ALA A 68 14.34 -3.96 -8.47
CA ALA A 68 15.42 -3.06 -8.03
C ALA A 68 15.44 -1.73 -8.81
N TYR A 69 15.03 -1.75 -10.08
CA TYR A 69 14.90 -0.54 -10.88
C TYR A 69 13.70 0.32 -10.45
N LEU A 70 12.56 -0.29 -10.18
CA LEU A 70 11.29 0.39 -9.88
C LEU A 70 11.26 1.01 -8.48
N VAL A 71 11.70 0.27 -7.45
CA VAL A 71 11.61 0.70 -6.03
C VAL A 71 12.11 2.13 -5.78
N PRO A 72 13.32 2.54 -6.23
CA PRO A 72 13.82 3.89 -5.97
C PRO A 72 13.18 4.98 -6.86
N ARG A 73 12.33 4.63 -7.83
CA ARG A 73 11.77 5.55 -8.85
C ARG A 73 10.26 5.73 -8.78
N MET A 74 9.57 4.92 -7.98
CA MET A 74 8.14 5.01 -7.78
C MET A 74 7.79 5.86 -6.55
N ASP A 75 6.56 6.34 -6.50
CA ASP A 75 6.03 6.96 -5.28
C ASP A 75 5.96 5.95 -4.13
N ARG A 76 6.36 6.37 -2.93
CA ARG A 76 6.35 5.53 -1.72
C ARG A 76 4.94 5.39 -1.12
N THR A 77 4.02 4.81 -1.89
CA THR A 77 2.65 4.51 -1.45
C THR A 77 2.22 3.12 -1.88
N PHE A 78 1.35 2.48 -1.07
CA PHE A 78 0.77 1.18 -1.41
C PHE A 78 0.03 1.19 -2.75
N ARG A 79 -0.68 2.29 -3.05
CA ARG A 79 -1.44 2.45 -4.29
C ARG A 79 -0.51 2.56 -5.50
N ALA A 80 0.57 3.33 -5.41
CA ALA A 80 1.53 3.47 -6.50
C ALA A 80 2.14 2.13 -6.92
N ALA A 81 2.39 1.21 -5.98
CA ALA A 81 2.87 -0.14 -6.30
C ALA A 81 1.87 -0.91 -7.19
N ALA A 82 0.59 -0.90 -6.80
CA ALA A 82 -0.45 -1.58 -7.54
C ALA A 82 -0.70 -0.95 -8.92
N ASP A 83 -0.77 0.39 -8.97
CA ASP A 83 -1.05 1.14 -10.20
C ASP A 83 0.10 0.99 -11.22
N LEU A 84 1.36 1.05 -10.76
CA LEU A 84 2.53 0.86 -11.60
C LEU A 84 2.58 -0.55 -12.21
N VAL A 85 2.32 -1.59 -11.41
CA VAL A 85 2.28 -2.96 -11.92
C VAL A 85 1.15 -3.14 -12.93
N ALA A 86 -0.03 -2.54 -12.68
CA ALA A 86 -1.14 -2.59 -13.63
C ALA A 86 -0.80 -1.92 -14.98
N ALA A 87 -0.06 -0.80 -14.95
CA ALA A 87 0.39 -0.13 -16.16
C ALA A 87 1.43 -0.95 -16.93
N ILE A 88 2.37 -1.60 -16.22
CA ILE A 88 3.37 -2.49 -16.83
C ILE A 88 2.70 -3.72 -17.47
N ASP A 89 1.73 -4.32 -16.79
CA ASP A 89 0.94 -5.46 -17.30
C ASP A 89 0.23 -5.11 -18.61
N ALA A 90 -0.49 -3.99 -18.63
CA ALA A 90 -1.19 -3.52 -19.82
C ALA A 90 -0.24 -3.32 -21.02
N GLU A 91 0.92 -2.71 -20.78
CA GLU A 91 1.91 -2.48 -21.83
C GLU A 91 2.60 -3.77 -22.29
N ALA A 92 2.94 -4.67 -21.36
CA ALA A 92 3.50 -5.99 -21.66
C ALA A 92 2.56 -6.79 -22.57
N LEU A 93 1.26 -6.76 -22.26
CA LEU A 93 0.21 -7.43 -23.03
C LEU A 93 0.06 -6.81 -24.43
N ALA A 94 0.02 -5.48 -24.53
CA ALA A 94 -0.10 -4.76 -25.79
C ALA A 94 1.08 -5.07 -26.75
N LEU A 95 2.29 -5.16 -26.20
CA LEU A 95 3.52 -5.44 -26.95
C LEU A 95 3.83 -6.94 -27.09
N LYS A 96 3.04 -7.81 -26.45
CA LYS A 96 3.25 -9.27 -26.40
C LYS A 96 4.68 -9.65 -25.99
N ARG A 97 5.23 -8.96 -24.98
CA ARG A 97 6.58 -9.19 -24.46
C ARG A 97 6.60 -9.31 -22.95
N GLY A 98 7.66 -9.93 -22.42
CA GLY A 98 7.87 -10.06 -20.98
C GLY A 98 8.19 -8.73 -20.29
N VAL A 99 8.13 -8.75 -18.95
CA VAL A 99 8.48 -7.60 -18.12
C VAL A 99 10.00 -7.43 -18.08
N THR A 100 10.49 -6.27 -18.50
CA THR A 100 11.92 -5.94 -18.57
C THR A 100 12.17 -4.52 -18.09
N VAL A 101 13.42 -4.19 -17.74
CA VAL A 101 13.79 -2.83 -17.32
C VAL A 101 13.44 -1.76 -18.38
N PRO A 102 13.69 -1.96 -19.70
CA PRO A 102 13.27 -0.99 -20.71
C PRO A 102 11.75 -0.78 -20.78
N LEU A 103 10.95 -1.84 -20.59
CA LEU A 103 9.49 -1.72 -20.52
C LEU A 103 9.06 -0.90 -19.30
N ALA A 104 9.60 -1.24 -18.12
CA ALA A 104 9.31 -0.56 -16.87
C ALA A 104 9.69 0.93 -16.93
N ARG A 105 10.84 1.27 -17.53
CA ARG A 105 11.25 2.64 -17.81
C ARG A 105 10.23 3.38 -18.67
N ALA A 106 9.85 2.78 -19.81
CA ALA A 106 8.91 3.40 -20.73
C ALA A 106 7.55 3.69 -20.07
N VAL A 107 7.10 2.83 -19.15
CA VAL A 107 5.89 3.05 -18.36
C VAL A 107 6.07 4.20 -17.37
N LEU A 108 7.18 4.23 -16.63
CA LEU A 108 7.49 5.32 -15.68
C LEU A 108 7.62 6.69 -16.36
N GLU A 109 8.21 6.75 -17.55
CA GLU A 109 8.40 8.02 -18.29
C GLU A 109 7.09 8.60 -18.87
N ARG A 110 6.01 7.82 -18.91
CA ARG A 110 4.70 8.26 -19.42
C ARG A 110 3.73 8.71 -18.32
N GLY A 111 4.00 8.37 -17.06
CA GLY A 111 3.23 8.79 -15.89
C GLY A 111 3.78 10.07 -15.30
#